data_AF-A0AA38J4X7-F1
#
_entry.id   AF-A0AA38J4X7-F1
#
_cell.length_a   1.000
_cell.length_b   1.000
_cell.length_c   1.000
_cell.angle_alpha   90.00
_cell.angle_beta   90.00
_cell.angle_gamma   90.00
#
_symmetry.space_group_name_H-M   'P 1'
#
loop_
_entity.id
_entity.type
_entity.pdbx_description
1 polymer ?
#
loop_
_entity_poly.entity_id
_entity_poly.type
_entity_poly.pdbx_seq_one_letter_code
_entity_poly.pdbx_strand_id
1 'polypeptide(L)'
;MEQLKKECLSEDTWKLIQERKKINAKLTKTTNIENKVALRKEYEQLKKQVKKAARKDKRNWMEDIAQRAEEAATTNNTRELYKISNLLINKKYNNGKLLYNKEGKLLMVTEEQVKR
;
A
#
# COMPACT_ATOMS: atom_id res chain seq x y z
N MET A 1 17.05 -4.76 1.66
CA MET A 1 16.24 -3.97 0.70
C MET A 1 15.09 -4.75 0.05
N GLU A 2 14.89 -6.04 0.36
CA GLU A 2 14.00 -6.93 -0.43
C GLU A 2 12.67 -7.31 0.27
N GLN A 3 12.46 -6.90 1.53
CA GLN A 3 11.30 -7.31 2.34
C GLN A 3 10.08 -6.38 2.20
N LEU A 4 10.27 -5.07 2.02
CA LEU A 4 9.18 -4.09 1.99
C LEU A 4 8.19 -4.25 0.82
N LYS A 5 8.58 -4.95 -0.26
CA LYS A 5 7.70 -5.17 -1.43
C LYS A 5 6.67 -6.29 -1.21
N LYS A 6 6.85 -7.16 -0.23
CA LYS A 6 6.02 -8.37 -0.04
C LYS A 6 4.86 -8.19 0.95
N GLU A 7 4.84 -7.12 1.75
CA GLU A 7 3.90 -7.02 2.88
C GLU A 7 2.52 -6.43 2.53
N CYS A 8 2.36 -5.77 1.38
CA CYS A 8 1.09 -5.06 1.07
C CYS A 8 0.09 -5.87 0.22
N LEU A 9 0.52 -6.96 -0.42
CA LEU A 9 -0.32 -7.72 -1.35
C LEU A 9 -0.33 -9.19 -0.93
N SER A 10 -1.52 -9.76 -0.83
CA SER A 10 -1.72 -11.17 -0.54
C SER A 10 -1.12 -12.04 -1.64
N GLU A 11 -0.69 -13.24 -1.28
CA GLU A 11 -0.25 -14.27 -2.22
C GLU A 11 -1.33 -14.55 -3.29
N ASP A 12 -2.60 -14.51 -2.89
CA ASP A 12 -3.73 -14.68 -3.81
C ASP A 12 -3.78 -13.58 -4.87
N THR A 13 -3.53 -12.33 -4.48
CA THR A 13 -3.46 -11.20 -5.41
C THR A 13 -2.27 -11.36 -6.37
N TRP A 14 -1.15 -11.88 -5.89
CA TRP A 14 -0.01 -12.22 -6.74
C TRP A 14 -0.34 -13.33 -7.74
N LYS A 15 -1.04 -14.38 -7.33
CA LYS A 15 -1.51 -15.46 -8.23
C LYS A 15 -2.37 -14.89 -9.36
N LEU A 16 -3.35 -14.04 -9.05
CA LEU A 16 -4.20 -13.38 -10.04
C LEU A 16 -3.39 -12.48 -11.01
N ILE A 17 -2.35 -11.80 -10.52
CA ILE A 17 -1.45 -11.00 -11.38
C ILE A 17 -0.70 -11.91 -12.35
N GLN A 18 -0.20 -13.07 -11.89
CA GLN A 18 0.51 -14.02 -12.74
C GLN A 18 -0.40 -14.65 -13.78
N GLU A 19 -1.62 -15.02 -13.42
CA GLU A 19 -2.62 -15.53 -14.36
C GLU A 19 -2.95 -14.51 -15.44
N ARG A 20 -3.18 -13.25 -15.05
CA ARG A 20 -3.41 -12.16 -16.01
C ARG A 20 -2.23 -11.99 -16.98
N LYS A 21 -0.99 -12.12 -16.49
CA LYS A 21 0.21 -12.09 -17.35
C LYS A 21 0.24 -13.26 -18.33
N LYS A 22 -0.12 -14.47 -17.89
CA LYS A 22 -0.20 -15.66 -18.76
C LYS A 22 -1.23 -15.45 -19.88
N ILE A 23 -2.42 -14.93 -19.57
CA ILE A 23 -3.44 -14.63 -20.59
C ILE A 23 -2.94 -13.55 -21.56
N ASN A 24 -2.29 -12.50 -21.06
CA ASN A 24 -1.73 -11.47 -21.92
C ASN A 24 -0.70 -12.03 -22.90
N ALA A 25 0.19 -12.91 -22.42
CA ALA A 25 1.17 -13.58 -23.27
C ALA A 25 0.50 -14.47 -24.34
N LYS A 26 -0.58 -15.19 -23.99
CA LYS A 26 -1.39 -15.94 -24.97
C LYS A 26 -1.98 -15.00 -26.02
N LEU A 27 -2.60 -13.91 -25.58
CA LEU A 27 -3.26 -12.91 -26.45
C LEU A 27 -2.29 -12.25 -27.44
N THR A 28 -1.03 -12.02 -27.05
CA THR A 28 0.02 -11.52 -27.95
C THR A 28 0.42 -12.54 -29.01
N LYS A 29 0.40 -13.85 -28.69
CA LYS A 29 0.78 -14.93 -29.61
C LYS A 29 -0.35 -15.34 -30.55
N THR A 30 -1.62 -15.14 -30.17
CA THR A 30 -2.78 -15.58 -30.95
C THR A 30 -3.06 -14.66 -32.15
N THR A 31 -3.14 -15.26 -33.34
CA THR A 31 -3.47 -14.59 -34.61
C THR A 31 -4.96 -14.67 -34.95
N ASN A 32 -5.63 -15.78 -34.63
CA ASN A 32 -7.07 -15.97 -34.88
C ASN A 32 -7.93 -14.98 -34.07
N ILE A 33 -8.85 -14.32 -34.75
CA ILE A 33 -9.72 -13.26 -34.23
C ILE A 33 -10.68 -13.79 -33.14
N GLU A 34 -11.33 -14.94 -33.35
CA GLU A 34 -12.33 -15.48 -32.41
C GLU A 34 -11.70 -15.82 -31.06
N ASN A 35 -10.58 -16.55 -31.10
CA ASN A 35 -9.79 -16.89 -29.93
C ASN A 35 -9.28 -15.63 -29.20
N LYS A 36 -8.92 -14.58 -29.96
CA LYS A 36 -8.48 -13.30 -29.38
C LYS A 36 -9.61 -12.57 -28.65
N VAL A 37 -10.85 -12.64 -29.16
CA VAL A 37 -12.04 -12.07 -28.48
C VAL A 37 -12.30 -12.81 -27.17
N ALA A 38 -12.25 -14.13 -27.16
CA ALA A 38 -12.42 -14.94 -25.95
C ALA A 38 -11.34 -14.62 -24.90
N LEU A 39 -10.06 -14.60 -25.29
CA LEU A 39 -8.94 -14.27 -24.41
C LEU A 39 -9.00 -12.83 -23.88
N ARG A 40 -9.50 -11.87 -24.67
CA ARG A 40 -9.73 -10.48 -24.22
C ARG A 40 -10.77 -10.42 -23.11
N LYS A 41 -11.86 -11.19 -23.24
CA LYS A 41 -12.92 -11.26 -22.23
C LYS A 41 -12.37 -11.83 -20.91
N GLU A 42 -11.60 -12.91 -20.99
CA GLU A 42 -10.95 -13.54 -19.83
C GLU A 42 -9.93 -12.58 -19.18
N TYR A 43 -9.13 -11.87 -19.98
CA TYR A 43 -8.19 -10.86 -19.49
C TYR A 43 -8.89 -9.74 -18.72
N GLU A 44 -10.00 -9.21 -19.23
CA GLU A 44 -10.73 -8.12 -18.58
C GLU A 44 -11.38 -8.59 -17.27
N GLN A 45 -11.86 -9.84 -17.20
CA GLN A 45 -12.32 -10.46 -15.95
C GLN A 45 -11.20 -10.53 -14.91
N LEU A 46 -10.03 -11.09 -15.27
CA LEU A 46 -8.88 -11.15 -14.37
C LEU A 46 -8.39 -9.76 -13.94
N LYS A 47 -8.37 -8.79 -14.86
CA LYS A 47 -8.03 -7.40 -14.55
C LYS A 47 -8.97 -6.78 -13.51
N LYS A 48 -10.28 -7.04 -13.61
CA LYS A 48 -11.26 -6.61 -12.60
C LYS A 48 -11.01 -7.30 -11.25
N GLN A 49 -10.73 -8.60 -11.26
CA GLN A 49 -10.43 -9.37 -10.04
C GLN A 49 -9.16 -8.89 -9.35
N VAL A 50 -8.05 -8.69 -10.09
CA VAL A 50 -6.81 -8.12 -9.55
C VAL A 50 -7.06 -6.77 -8.89
N LYS A 51 -7.81 -5.88 -9.55
CA LYS A 51 -8.16 -4.57 -8.97
C LYS A 51 -9.03 -4.70 -7.71
N LYS A 52 -9.91 -5.70 -7.63
CA LYS A 52 -10.74 -5.96 -6.44
C LYS A 52 -9.88 -6.47 -5.29
N ALA A 53 -9.00 -7.44 -5.56
CA ALA A 53 -8.10 -8.04 -4.59
C ALA A 53 -7.10 -7.01 -4.03
N ALA A 54 -6.45 -6.23 -4.89
CA ALA A 54 -5.53 -5.17 -4.45
C ALA A 54 -6.20 -4.10 -3.56
N ARG A 55 -7.48 -3.78 -3.81
CA ARG A 55 -8.24 -2.88 -2.93
C ARG A 55 -8.57 -3.52 -1.59
N LYS A 56 -8.86 -4.83 -1.57
CA LYS A 56 -9.07 -5.59 -0.33
C LYS A 56 -7.79 -5.61 0.50
N ASP A 57 -6.66 -5.98 -0.11
CA ASP A 57 -5.37 -6.02 0.57
C ASP A 57 -4.97 -4.67 1.14
N LYS A 58 -5.19 -3.58 0.38
CA LYS A 58 -4.98 -2.22 0.88
C LYS A 58 -5.85 -1.90 2.10
N ARG A 59 -7.13 -2.30 2.10
CA ARG A 59 -8.01 -2.08 3.25
C ARG A 59 -7.54 -2.86 4.47
N ASN A 60 -7.19 -4.14 4.29
CA ASN A 60 -6.67 -4.97 5.38
C ASN A 60 -5.40 -4.38 5.98
N TRP A 61 -4.48 -3.89 5.14
CA TRP A 61 -3.27 -3.21 5.60
C TRP A 61 -3.57 -1.91 6.37
N MET A 62 -4.56 -1.13 5.94
CA MET A 62 -4.97 0.07 6.68
C MET A 62 -5.65 -0.28 8.01
N GLU A 63 -6.43 -1.35 8.05
CA GLU A 63 -7.09 -1.85 9.25
C GLU A 63 -6.07 -2.29 10.31
N ASP A 64 -5.06 -3.08 9.91
CA ASP A 64 -3.97 -3.49 10.82
C ASP A 64 -3.24 -2.29 11.42
N ILE A 65 -3.00 -1.25 10.62
CA ILE A 65 -2.39 -0.01 11.12
C ILE A 65 -3.32 0.75 12.07
N ALA A 66 -4.62 0.80 11.77
CA ALA A 66 -5.59 1.44 12.65
C ALA A 66 -5.70 0.70 13.99
N GLN A 67 -5.74 -0.63 13.97
CA GLN A 67 -5.75 -1.47 15.17
C GLN A 67 -4.52 -1.22 16.05
N ARG A 68 -3.32 -1.17 15.46
CA ARG A 68 -2.10 -0.82 16.21
C ARG A 68 -2.16 0.60 16.79
N ALA A 69 -2.83 1.52 16.12
CA ALA A 69 -3.04 2.87 16.64
C ALA A 69 -3.92 2.85 17.90
N GLU A 70 -5.00 2.06 17.89
CA GLU A 70 -5.90 1.88 19.05
C GLU A 70 -5.16 1.23 20.23
N GLU A 71 -4.36 0.20 19.97
CA GLU A 71 -3.51 -0.45 20.97
C GLU A 71 -2.48 0.53 21.57
N ALA A 72 -1.84 1.35 20.73
CA ALA A 72 -0.91 2.38 21.21
C ALA A 72 -1.61 3.48 22.05
N ALA A 73 -2.84 3.85 21.69
CA ALA A 73 -3.63 4.81 22.45
C ALA A 73 -4.05 4.26 23.81
N THR A 74 -4.54 3.02 23.86
CA THR A 74 -4.95 2.35 25.11
C THR A 74 -3.79 2.11 26.06
N THR A 75 -2.60 1.79 25.54
CA THR A 75 -1.37 1.64 26.33
C THR A 75 -0.69 2.96 26.69
N ASN A 76 -1.27 4.10 26.28
CA ASN A 76 -0.73 5.45 26.44
C ASN A 76 0.68 5.62 25.83
N ASN A 77 1.01 4.82 24.82
CA ASN A 77 2.26 4.90 24.07
C ASN A 77 2.15 6.00 22.98
N THR A 78 2.29 7.24 23.44
CA THR A 78 2.16 8.45 22.59
C THR A 78 3.16 8.49 21.44
N ARG A 79 4.37 7.92 21.62
CA ARG A 79 5.40 7.86 20.57
C ARG A 79 4.98 6.97 19.41
N GLU A 80 4.40 5.81 19.72
CA GLU A 80 3.94 4.87 18.71
C GLU A 80 2.66 5.36 18.02
N LEU A 81 1.73 5.91 18.79
CA LEU A 81 0.55 6.59 18.26
C LEU A 81 0.92 7.71 17.28
N TYR A 82 1.92 8.53 17.61
CA TYR A 82 2.44 9.58 16.72
C TYR A 82 3.06 9.02 15.43
N LYS A 83 3.85 7.94 15.52
CA LYS A 83 4.41 7.28 14.33
C LYS A 83 3.32 6.70 13.43
N ILE A 84 2.32 6.04 14.00
CA ILE A 84 1.23 5.40 13.27
C ILE A 84 0.30 6.45 12.64
N SER A 85 -0.07 7.49 13.39
CA SER A 85 -0.83 8.62 12.85
C SER A 85 -0.07 9.31 11.71
N ASN A 86 1.24 9.53 11.86
CA ASN A 86 2.07 10.01 10.76
C ASN A 86 2.06 9.03 9.58
N LEU A 87 2.15 7.71 9.77
CA LEU A 87 2.08 6.74 8.67
C LEU A 87 0.75 6.82 7.90
N LEU A 88 -0.37 7.03 8.62
CA LEU A 88 -1.71 7.21 8.03
C LEU A 88 -1.85 8.56 7.30
N ILE A 89 -1.35 9.64 7.91
CA ILE A 89 -1.43 11.02 7.42
C ILE A 89 -0.47 11.25 6.24
N ASN A 90 0.74 10.71 6.30
CA ASN A 90 1.82 10.92 5.31
C ASN A 90 1.54 10.21 3.97
N LYS A 91 0.49 9.37 3.88
CA LYS A 91 -0.07 8.92 2.59
C LYS A 91 -0.93 9.98 1.88
N LYS A 92 -1.40 11.01 2.59
CA LYS A 92 -2.09 12.19 2.02
C LYS A 92 -1.20 13.44 1.98
N TYR A 93 -0.23 13.57 2.89
CA TYR A 93 0.68 14.72 2.98
C TYR A 93 1.92 14.57 2.12
N ASN A 94 1.73 14.52 0.80
CA ASN A 94 2.80 14.89 -0.14
C ASN A 94 2.77 16.41 -0.41
N ASN A 95 2.49 17.21 0.63
CA ASN A 95 2.66 18.66 0.61
C ASN A 95 3.76 18.95 1.62
N GLY A 96 5.00 19.04 1.13
CA GLY A 96 6.22 19.24 1.92
C GLY A 96 6.21 20.52 2.76
N LYS A 97 5.45 20.55 3.86
CA LYS A 97 5.54 21.57 4.88
C LYS A 97 6.23 20.99 6.10
N LEU A 98 7.53 21.27 6.15
CA LEU A 98 8.33 21.17 7.35
C LEU A 98 7.73 22.10 8.42
N LEU A 99 7.67 21.63 9.67
CA LEU A 99 7.15 22.40 10.80
C LEU A 99 8.27 23.24 11.41
N TYR A 100 8.11 24.56 11.36
CA TYR A 100 9.02 25.55 11.94
C TYR A 100 8.46 26.11 13.24
N ASN A 101 9.34 26.46 14.19
CA ASN A 101 8.97 27.33 15.32
C ASN A 101 8.81 28.79 14.86
N LYS A 102 8.34 29.68 15.74
CA LYS A 102 8.20 31.13 15.45
C LYS A 102 9.53 31.84 15.15
N GLU A 103 10.66 31.17 15.41
CA GLU A 103 12.03 31.64 15.20
C GLU A 103 12.67 31.04 13.94
N GLY A 104 11.92 30.26 13.15
CA GLY A 104 12.40 29.66 11.90
C GLY A 104 13.24 28.38 12.04
N LYS A 105 13.35 27.78 13.23
CA LYS A 105 14.06 26.51 13.48
C LYS A 105 13.18 25.30 13.20
N LEU A 106 13.74 24.29 12.53
CA LEU A 106 13.07 23.03 12.20
C LEU A 106 12.81 22.20 13.46
N LEU A 107 11.56 21.84 13.74
CA LEU A 107 11.19 21.10 14.96
C LEU A 107 11.50 19.59 14.89
N MET A 108 11.75 19.05 13.69
CA MET A 108 12.07 17.63 13.49
C MET A 108 13.58 17.35 13.49
N VAL A 109 14.30 17.83 14.50
CA VAL A 109 15.64 17.30 14.81
C VAL A 109 15.49 16.35 15.98
N THR A 110 15.44 15.05 15.65
CA THR A 110 15.29 13.92 16.57
C THR A 110 16.45 13.75 17.58
N GLU A 111 17.46 14.60 17.55
CA GLU A 111 18.68 14.43 18.36
C GLU A 111 18.66 15.16 19.71
N GLU A 112 17.77 16.13 19.93
CA GLU A 112 17.72 16.89 21.20
C GLU A 112 16.74 16.31 22.25
N GLN A 113 16.00 15.23 21.95
CA GLN A 113 14.99 14.66 22.87
C GLN A 113 15.48 13.51 23.77
N VAL A 114 16.76 13.10 23.69
CA VAL A 114 17.31 12.06 24.58
C VAL A 114 18.37 12.66 25.52
N LYS A 115 17.98 13.69 26.28
CA LYS A 115 18.64 14.03 27.54
C LYS A 115 17.58 14.16 28.64
N ARG A 116 17.38 13.04 29.33
CA ARG A 116 17.01 13.00 30.74
C ARG A 116 17.95 12.02 31.42
#